data_AF-A0A7R7YFC2-F1
#
_entry.id   AF-A0A7R7YFC2-F1
#
_cell.length_a   1.000
_cell.length_b   1.000
_cell.length_c   1.000
_cell.angle_alpha   90.00
_cell.angle_beta   90.00
_cell.angle_gamma   90.00
#
_symmetry.space_group_name_H-M   'P 1'
#
loop_
_entity.id
_entity.type
_entity.pdbx_description
1 polymer ?
#
loop_
_entity_poly.entity_id
_entity_poly.type
_entity_poly.pdbx_seq_one_letter_code
_entity_poly.pdbx_strand_id
1 'polypeptide(L)'
;MRFMILVKANRDTEAGVMPEEKRIAEMAAYHEDLAKAGALLDASGLQPTAKGARIRFSGGQRLVIDGPFAEAKELIAGYTIIEVKSRDEAIAWAKRMPNPAGEGKEAEIELRQLFEFDDFAPSPSIDRLRQIETGSKG
;
A
#
# COMPACT_ATOMS: atom_id res chain seq x y z
N MET A 1 -10.49 1.00 -12.28
CA MET A 1 -10.45 0.04 -11.15
C MET A 1 -9.21 0.32 -10.35
N ARG A 2 -9.31 0.35 -9.02
CA ARG A 2 -8.16 0.63 -8.16
C ARG A 2 -7.50 -0.66 -7.66
N PHE A 3 -6.18 -0.66 -7.66
CA PHE A 3 -5.36 -1.72 -7.09
C PHE A 3 -4.35 -1.14 -6.10
N MET A 4 -4.06 -1.89 -5.04
CA MET A 4 -3.00 -1.61 -4.10
C MET A 4 -1.87 -2.62 -4.30
N ILE A 5 -0.65 -2.10 -4.46
CA ILE A 5 0.60 -2.84 -4.38
C ILE A 5 1.10 -2.67 -2.94
N LEU A 6 1.26 -3.78 -2.23
CA LEU A 6 1.69 -3.85 -0.84
C LEU A 6 3.10 -4.42 -0.77
N VAL A 7 4.06 -3.64 -0.26
CA VAL A 7 5.44 -4.09 -0.09
C VAL A 7 5.56 -4.86 1.21
N LYS A 8 5.95 -6.13 1.15
CA LYS A 8 6.23 -6.91 2.37
C LYS A 8 7.46 -6.36 3.08
N ALA A 9 7.35 -6.21 4.39
CA ALA A 9 8.45 -5.78 5.22
C ALA A 9 9.51 -6.88 5.37
N ASN A 10 10.71 -6.46 5.74
CA ASN A 10 11.82 -7.35 6.05
C ASN A 10 12.55 -6.85 7.31
N ARG A 11 13.66 -7.50 7.68
CA ARG A 11 14.44 -7.13 8.86
C ARG A 11 15.01 -5.72 8.76
N ASP A 12 15.45 -5.31 7.57
CA ASP A 12 16.06 -3.99 7.35
C ASP A 12 15.01 -2.89 7.52
N THR A 13 13.82 -3.05 6.92
CA THR A 13 12.74 -2.05 7.03
C THR A 13 12.23 -1.93 8.47
N GLU A 14 12.07 -3.05 9.19
CA GLU A 14 11.63 -3.02 10.59
C GLU A 14 12.73 -2.52 11.56
N ALA A 15 14.00 -2.60 11.16
CA ALA A 15 15.10 -1.96 11.88
C ALA A 15 15.22 -0.46 11.57
N GLY A 16 14.39 0.09 10.67
CA GLY A 16 14.43 1.50 10.26
C GLY A 16 15.63 1.83 9.37
N VAL A 17 16.22 0.82 8.71
CA VAL A 17 17.30 1.04 7.74
C VAL A 17 16.73 1.76 6.53
N MET A 18 17.25 2.96 6.26
CA MET A 18 16.81 3.76 5.12
C MET A 18 17.35 3.19 3.80
N PRO A 19 16.57 3.29 2.70
CA PRO A 19 17.06 2.91 1.39
C PRO A 19 18.23 3.79 0.94
N GLU A 20 19.15 3.20 0.17
CA GLU A 20 20.20 3.96 -0.51
C GLU A 20 19.61 4.86 -1.59
N GLU A 21 20.28 5.96 -1.90
CA GLU A 21 19.84 6.95 -2.90
C GLU A 21 19.52 6.32 -4.25
N LYS A 22 20.32 5.35 -4.72
CA LYS A 22 20.06 4.63 -5.98
C LYS A 22 18.65 4.01 -5.98
N ARG A 23 18.24 3.38 -4.87
CA ARG A 23 16.92 2.75 -4.74
C ARG A 23 15.80 3.79 -4.66
N ILE A 24 16.06 4.91 -3.98
CA ILE A 24 15.11 6.04 -3.93
C ILE A 24 14.88 6.58 -5.34
N ALA A 25 15.95 6.80 -6.12
CA ALA A 25 15.87 7.31 -7.48
C ALA A 25 15.15 6.35 -8.44
N GLU A 26 15.44 5.04 -8.37
CA GLU A 26 14.73 4.01 -9.15
C GLU A 26 13.24 4.00 -8.82
N MET A 27 12.90 4.13 -7.53
CA MET A 27 11.50 4.16 -7.11
C MET A 27 10.78 5.44 -7.52
N ALA A 28 11.45 6.58 -7.42
CA ALA A 28 10.94 7.86 -7.90
C ALA A 28 10.65 7.81 -9.41
N ALA A 29 11.56 7.27 -10.22
CA ALA A 29 11.36 7.12 -11.65
C ALA A 29 10.13 6.25 -11.99
N TYR A 30 9.93 5.15 -11.25
CA TYR A 30 8.74 4.31 -11.38
C TYR A 30 7.44 5.05 -11.04
N HIS A 31 7.43 5.81 -9.94
CA HIS A 31 6.26 6.61 -9.56
C HIS A 31 6.01 7.76 -10.54
N GLU A 32 7.05 8.38 -11.09
CA GLU A 32 6.92 9.36 -12.17
C GLU A 32 6.27 8.76 -13.42
N ASP A 33 6.66 7.54 -13.81
CA ASP A 33 6.05 6.85 -14.95
C ASP A 33 4.56 6.58 -14.72
N LEU A 34 4.19 6.11 -13.52
CA LEU A 34 2.79 5.92 -13.13
C LEU A 34 2.02 7.24 -13.15
N ALA A 35 2.61 8.31 -12.62
CA ALA A 35 1.99 9.64 -12.59
C ALA A 35 1.80 10.21 -14.00
N LYS A 36 2.82 10.12 -14.87
CA LYS A 36 2.75 10.55 -16.28
C LYS A 36 1.69 9.76 -17.06
N ALA A 37 1.47 8.49 -16.71
CA ALA A 37 0.41 7.66 -17.28
C ALA A 37 -0.99 7.96 -16.71
N GLY A 38 -1.10 8.83 -15.70
CA GLY A 38 -2.36 9.08 -14.98
C GLY A 38 -2.84 7.91 -14.13
N ALA A 39 -1.96 6.94 -13.85
CA ALA A 39 -2.28 5.73 -13.11
C ALA A 39 -1.98 5.84 -11.61
N LEU A 40 -1.09 6.74 -11.17
CA LEU A 40 -0.76 6.89 -9.75
C LEU A 40 -1.87 7.63 -8.99
N LEU A 41 -2.41 7.02 -7.94
CA LEU A 41 -3.32 7.69 -7.01
C LEU A 41 -2.60 8.14 -5.72
N ASP A 42 -1.80 7.26 -5.13
CA ASP A 42 -1.02 7.54 -3.92
C ASP A 42 0.11 6.52 -3.75
N ALA A 43 1.17 6.87 -3.02
CA ALA A 43 2.23 5.94 -2.64
C ALA A 43 2.99 6.43 -1.42
N SER A 44 3.37 5.51 -0.53
CA SER A 44 4.20 5.86 0.62
C SER A 44 4.94 4.66 1.22
N GLY A 45 6.07 4.94 1.86
CA GLY A 45 6.74 4.02 2.77
C GLY A 45 6.15 4.13 4.17
N LEU A 46 5.97 2.99 4.83
CA LEU A 46 5.52 2.95 6.22
C LEU A 46 6.73 2.98 7.16
N GLN A 47 6.55 3.62 8.32
CA GLN A 47 7.53 3.55 9.40
C GLN A 47 7.56 2.13 10.00
N PRO A 48 8.67 1.72 10.64
CA PRO A 48 8.76 0.44 11.34
C PRO A 48 7.62 0.23 12.32
N THR A 49 7.18 -1.01 12.52
CA THR A 49 6.04 -1.28 13.42
C THR A 49 6.30 -0.91 14.87
N ALA A 50 7.55 -0.76 15.30
CA ALA A 50 7.93 -0.19 16.59
C ALA A 50 7.38 1.23 16.84
N LYS A 51 6.98 1.95 15.78
CA LYS A 51 6.32 3.27 15.86
C LYS A 51 4.80 3.20 15.63
N GLY A 52 4.26 1.99 15.47
CA GLY A 52 2.85 1.75 15.21
C GLY A 52 2.14 1.06 16.36
N ALA A 53 0.82 0.95 16.23
CA ALA A 53 -0.04 0.22 17.16
C ALA A 53 -1.09 -0.59 16.40
N ARG A 54 -1.44 -1.77 16.92
CA ARG A 54 -2.59 -2.57 16.48
C ARG A 54 -3.75 -2.31 17.42
N ILE A 55 -4.95 -2.13 16.86
CA ILE A 55 -6.19 -2.06 17.63
C ILE A 55 -6.91 -3.40 17.48
N ARG A 56 -6.93 -4.20 18.56
CA ARG A 56 -7.62 -5.49 18.59
C ARG A 56 -9.03 -5.33 19.11
N PHE A 57 -9.99 -5.81 18.33
CA PHE A 57 -11.40 -5.86 18.68
C PHE A 57 -11.71 -7.23 19.29
N SER A 58 -12.25 -7.24 20.52
CA SER A 58 -12.69 -8.46 21.20
C SER A 58 -14.00 -8.16 21.94
N GLY A 59 -15.12 -8.68 21.42
CA GLY A 59 -16.45 -8.29 21.88
C GLY A 59 -16.65 -6.78 21.82
N GLY A 60 -17.03 -6.17 22.95
CA GLY A 60 -17.19 -4.71 23.08
C GLY A 60 -15.89 -3.95 23.37
N GLN A 61 -14.75 -4.62 23.50
CA GLN A 61 -13.48 -4.00 23.89
C GLN A 61 -12.58 -3.69 22.69
N ARG A 62 -11.77 -2.64 22.86
CA ARG A 62 -10.75 -2.20 21.90
C ARG A 62 -9.43 -2.09 22.65
N LEU A 63 -8.54 -3.05 22.39
CA LEU A 63 -7.22 -3.12 23.03
C LEU A 63 -6.18 -2.53 22.09
N VAL A 64 -5.39 -1.58 22.61
CA VAL A 64 -4.20 -1.06 21.93
C VAL A 64 -3.02 -1.98 22.21
N ILE A 65 -2.30 -2.36 21.15
CA ILE A 65 -1.09 -3.19 21.23
C ILE A 65 -0.01 -2.44 20.48
N ASP A 66 0.91 -1.82 21.22
CA ASP A 66 2.06 -1.15 20.64
C ASP A 66 3.02 -2.16 20.00
N GLY A 67 3.71 -1.75 18.94
CA GLY A 67 4.74 -2.57 18.32
C GLY A 67 6.05 -2.65 19.13
N PRO A 68 7.08 -3.33 18.58
CA PRO A 68 7.11 -3.97 17.27
C PRO A 68 6.24 -5.23 17.19
N PHE A 69 5.82 -5.58 15.99
CA PHE A 69 5.06 -6.82 15.75
C PHE A 69 6.02 -7.96 15.32
N ALA A 70 5.67 -9.20 15.66
CA ALA A 70 6.40 -10.38 15.21
C ALA A 70 6.19 -10.62 13.70
N GLU A 71 7.02 -11.50 13.13
CA GLU A 71 6.89 -12.03 11.76
C GLU A 71 6.97 -10.97 10.65
N ALA A 72 8.15 -10.33 10.52
CA ALA A 72 8.38 -9.21 9.59
C ALA A 72 7.88 -9.45 8.15
N LYS A 73 7.96 -10.69 7.62
CA LYS A 73 7.49 -11.01 6.25
C LYS A 73 5.98 -10.88 6.07
N GLU A 74 5.20 -10.94 7.15
CA GLU A 74 3.76 -10.71 7.12
C GLU A 74 3.39 -9.22 7.26
N LEU A 75 4.35 -8.38 7.67
CA LEU A 75 4.16 -6.95 7.86
C LEU A 75 4.31 -6.21 6.53
N ILE A 76 3.84 -4.96 6.49
CA ILE A 76 3.87 -4.10 5.29
C ILE A 76 4.82 -2.94 5.54
N ALA A 77 5.77 -2.72 4.63
CA ALA A 77 6.74 -1.62 4.69
C ALA A 77 6.37 -0.45 3.77
N GLY A 78 5.35 -0.58 2.94
CA GLY A 78 4.93 0.49 2.03
C GLY A 78 3.77 0.06 1.14
N TYR A 79 3.17 1.03 0.47
CA TYR A 79 2.09 0.79 -0.48
C TYR A 79 2.18 1.72 -1.70
N THR A 80 1.51 1.33 -2.78
CA THR A 80 1.20 2.18 -3.93
C THR A 80 -0.21 1.86 -4.41
N ILE A 81 -1.06 2.87 -4.58
CA ILE A 81 -2.41 2.75 -5.12
C ILE A 81 -2.39 3.23 -6.57
N ILE A 82 -2.84 2.37 -7.47
CA ILE A 82 -2.94 2.66 -8.90
C ILE A 82 -4.37 2.54 -9.40
N GLU A 83 -4.74 3.36 -10.37
CA GLU A 83 -5.98 3.24 -11.13
C GLU A 83 -5.68 2.79 -12.56
N VAL A 84 -6.26 1.66 -12.97
CA VAL A 84 -6.04 1.03 -14.27
C VAL A 84 -7.32 0.46 -14.86
N LYS A 85 -7.27 0.04 -16.14
CA LYS A 85 -8.41 -0.48 -16.90
C LYS A 85 -8.61 -1.97 -16.75
N SER A 86 -7.58 -2.72 -16.31
CA SER A 86 -7.67 -4.18 -16.12
C SER A 86 -6.73 -4.70 -15.03
N ARG A 87 -7.01 -5.91 -14.54
CA ARG A 87 -6.10 -6.63 -13.63
C ARG A 87 -4.75 -6.92 -14.31
N ASP A 88 -4.75 -7.22 -15.60
CA ASP A 88 -3.51 -7.50 -16.34
C ASP A 88 -2.65 -6.25 -16.46
N GLU A 89 -3.27 -5.08 -16.65
CA GLU A 89 -2.58 -3.79 -16.61
C GLU A 89 -1.99 -3.52 -15.22
N ALA A 90 -2.73 -3.81 -14.14
CA ALA A 90 -2.22 -3.70 -12.77
C ALA A 90 -0.99 -4.60 -12.55
N ILE A 91 -1.03 -5.85 -13.03
CA ILE A 91 0.10 -6.79 -12.94
C ILE A 91 1.28 -6.30 -13.76
N ALA A 92 1.05 -5.75 -14.95
CA ALA A 92 2.10 -5.18 -15.79
C ALA A 92 2.80 -4.01 -15.09
N TRP A 93 2.06 -3.14 -14.42
CA TRP A 93 2.63 -2.07 -13.60
C TRP A 93 3.36 -2.60 -12.37
N ALA A 94 2.81 -3.59 -11.66
CA ALA A 94 3.46 -4.18 -10.49
C ALA A 94 4.81 -4.85 -10.84
N LYS A 95 4.90 -5.51 -12.00
CA LYS A 95 6.13 -6.14 -12.49
C LYS A 95 7.24 -5.15 -12.86
N ARG A 96 6.89 -3.88 -13.10
CA ARG A 96 7.86 -2.80 -13.38
C ARG A 96 8.42 -2.17 -12.11
N MET A 97 7.86 -2.48 -10.94
CA MET A 97 8.36 -1.95 -9.68
C MET A 97 9.81 -2.43 -9.45
N PRO A 98 10.76 -1.51 -9.20
CA PRO A 98 12.08 -1.84 -8.69
C PRO A 98 11.98 -2.76 -7.48
N ASN A 99 12.92 -3.69 -7.33
CA ASN A 99 12.91 -4.61 -6.19
C ASN A 99 13.01 -3.81 -4.87
N PRO A 100 11.99 -3.85 -3.98
CA PRO A 100 11.95 -2.98 -2.81
C PRO A 100 13.01 -3.34 -1.76
N ALA A 101 13.56 -4.56 -1.78
CA ALA A 101 14.70 -4.93 -0.93
C ALA A 101 16.05 -4.53 -1.53
N GLY A 102 16.10 -4.25 -2.83
CA GLY A 102 17.31 -3.98 -3.61
C GLY A 102 17.70 -5.11 -4.56
N GLU A 103 18.60 -4.81 -5.49
CA GLU A 103 19.05 -5.74 -6.53
C GLU A 103 19.65 -7.03 -5.94
N GLY A 104 19.23 -8.18 -6.46
CA GLY A 104 19.69 -9.51 -6.01
C GLY A 104 19.13 -9.99 -4.67
N LYS A 105 18.29 -9.20 -3.98
CA LYS A 105 17.65 -9.61 -2.71
C LYS A 105 16.26 -10.18 -2.94
N GLU A 106 15.84 -11.10 -2.09
CA GLU A 106 14.47 -11.59 -2.09
C GLU A 106 13.51 -10.53 -1.53
N ALA A 107 12.41 -10.30 -2.25
CA ALA A 107 11.31 -9.46 -1.81
C ALA A 107 10.00 -9.99 -2.39
N GLU A 108 8.90 -9.63 -1.76
CA GLU A 108 7.55 -9.92 -2.23
C GLU A 108 6.71 -8.65 -2.22
N ILE A 109 5.91 -8.47 -3.25
CA ILE A 109 4.83 -7.49 -3.28
C ILE A 109 3.50 -8.22 -3.46
N GLU A 110 2.47 -7.77 -2.75
CA GLU A 110 1.11 -8.29 -2.87
C GLU A 110 0.25 -7.29 -3.64
N LEU A 111 -0.38 -7.74 -4.74
CA LEU A 111 -1.26 -6.91 -5.56
C LEU A 111 -2.71 -7.28 -5.29
N ARG A 112 -3.52 -6.31 -4.84
CA ARG A 112 -4.94 -6.53 -4.55
C ARG A 112 -5.82 -5.45 -5.13
N GLN A 113 -6.98 -5.84 -5.63
CA GLN A 113 -8.02 -4.91 -6.06
C GLN A 113 -8.71 -4.32 -4.83
N LEU A 114 -8.99 -3.01 -4.87
CA LEU A 114 -9.87 -2.35 -3.90
C LEU A 114 -11.32 -2.62 -4.28
N PHE A 115 -12.21 -2.66 -3.28
CA PHE A 115 -13.63 -2.53 -3.55
C PHE A 115 -13.95 -1.13 -4.05
N GLU A 116 -14.77 -1.05 -5.08
CA GLU A 116 -15.44 0.17 -5.51
C GLU A 116 -16.84 0.22 -4.89
N PHE A 117 -17.44 1.41 -4.81
CA PHE A 117 -18.79 1.53 -4.24
C PHE A 117 -19.84 0.73 -5.01
N ASP A 118 -19.61 0.53 -6.31
CA ASP A 118 -20.51 -0.23 -7.18
C ASP A 118 -20.40 -1.74 -6.97
N ASP A 119 -19.40 -2.22 -6.21
CA ASP A 119 -19.28 -3.63 -5.79
C ASP A 119 -20.22 -3.97 -4.63
N PHE A 120 -20.84 -2.96 -3.99
CA PHE A 120 -21.78 -3.15 -2.88
C PHE A 120 -23.22 -2.93 -3.33
N ALA A 121 -24.17 -3.58 -2.63
CA ALA A 121 -25.58 -3.29 -2.81
C ALA A 121 -25.88 -1.80 -2.49
N PRO A 122 -26.67 -1.09 -3.33
CA PRO A 122 -27.02 0.30 -3.07
C PRO A 122 -27.67 0.45 -1.69
N SER A 123 -27.17 1.41 -0.91
CA SER A 123 -27.72 1.71 0.41
C SER A 123 -27.40 3.14 0.85
N PRO A 124 -28.20 3.72 1.76
CA PRO A 124 -27.91 5.05 2.32
C PRO A 124 -26.51 5.17 2.94
N SER A 125 -25.94 4.06 3.44
CA SER A 125 -24.58 4.03 3.99
C SER A 125 -23.53 4.13 2.89
N ILE A 126 -23.70 3.44 1.75
CA ILE A 126 -22.80 3.55 0.60
C ILE A 126 -22.87 4.95 0.00
N ASP A 127 -24.07 5.54 -0.10
CA ASP A 127 -24.24 6.91 -0.59
C ASP A 127 -23.51 7.94 0.29
N ARG A 128 -23.58 7.77 1.61
CA ARG A 128 -22.86 8.62 2.57
C ARG A 128 -21.35 8.47 2.42
N LEU A 129 -20.83 7.25 2.29
CA LEU A 129 -19.40 7.02 2.09
C LEU A 129 -18.90 7.65 0.78
N ARG A 130 -19.70 7.56 -0.29
CA ARG A 130 -19.39 8.22 -1.57
C ARG A 130 -19.30 9.74 -1.43
N GLN A 131 -20.25 10.35 -0.72
CA GLN A 131 -20.24 11.80 -0.46
C GLN A 131 -18.99 12.24 0.32
N ILE A 132 -18.56 11.46 1.31
CA ILE A 132 -17.32 11.72 2.06
C ILE A 132 -16.11 11.69 1.12
N GLU A 133 -15.96 10.64 0.31
CA GLU A 133 -14.82 10.53 -0.62
C GLU A 133 -14.78 11.69 -1.63
N THR A 134 -15.94 12.09 -2.18
CA THR A 134 -15.99 13.22 -3.12
C THR A 134 -15.71 14.56 -2.44
N GLY A 135 -16.17 14.75 -1.18
CA GLY A 135 -15.95 15.98 -0.43
C GLY A 135 -14.51 16.17 0.05
N SER A 136 -13.74 15.09 0.20
CA SER A 136 -12.30 15.16 0.54
C SER A 136 -11.39 15.40 -0.67
N LYS A 137 -11.91 15.35 -1.90
CA LYS A 137 -11.16 15.66 -3.13
C LYS A 137 -11.33 17.11 -3.61
N GLY A 138 -11.96 17.96 -2.80
CA GLY A 138 -12.19 19.39 -3.06
C GLY A 138 -11.25 20.32 -2.31
#